data_AF-J9DVU1-F1
#
_entry.id   AF-J9DVU1-F1
#
_cell.length_a   1.000
_cell.length_b   1.000
_cell.length_c   1.000
_cell.angle_alpha   90.00
_cell.angle_beta   90.00
_cell.angle_gamma   90.00
#
_symmetry.space_group_name_H-M   'P 1'
#
loop_
_entity.id
_entity.type
_entity.pdbx_description
1 polymer ?
#
loop_
_entity_poly.entity_id
_entity_poly.type
_entity_poly.pdbx_seq_one_letter_code
_entity_poly.pdbx_strand_id
1 'polypeptide(L)'
;KIEKLKATLHFADTTVAKNTHTIFVDTEEEAKNFDPVRYFNTPKEVLDRRYNRPRISTLQSSTIINAKRKSDVKEADHERRKMYSELLKRLQRAKELKVVVEKLEVKRNVVESKGKELRPKKKIEKLKATLHFADTTVAKNTHTIFVDTEEEGFIILFSKSFEKYL
;
A
#
# COMPACT_ATOMS: atom_id res chain seq x y z
N LYS A 1 -8.23 19.32 -8.33
CA LYS A 1 -7.31 18.82 -9.38
C LYS A 1 -6.48 17.61 -8.93
N ILE A 2 -5.83 17.64 -7.76
CA ILE A 2 -5.11 16.48 -7.19
C ILE A 2 -6.08 15.32 -6.91
N GLU A 3 -7.21 15.57 -6.27
CA GLU A 3 -8.20 14.52 -5.96
C GLU A 3 -8.77 13.84 -7.20
N LYS A 4 -9.05 14.60 -8.27
CA LYS A 4 -9.44 14.01 -9.56
C LYS A 4 -8.37 13.08 -10.12
N LEU A 5 -7.09 13.49 -10.05
CA LEU A 5 -5.97 12.68 -10.54
C LEU A 5 -5.75 11.43 -9.69
N LYS A 6 -5.91 11.54 -8.36
CA LYS A 6 -5.88 10.38 -7.44
C LYS A 6 -7.03 9.41 -7.71
N ALA A 7 -8.24 9.91 -7.99
CA ALA A 7 -9.40 9.08 -8.27
C ALA A 7 -9.24 8.27 -9.56
N THR A 8 -8.61 8.85 -10.59
CA THR A 8 -8.28 8.14 -11.83
C THR A 8 -7.14 7.15 -11.65
N LEU A 9 -6.18 7.43 -10.77
CA LEU A 9 -5.00 6.60 -10.57
C LEU A 9 -5.27 5.52 -9.53
N HIS A 10 -5.58 4.31 -9.97
CA HIS A 10 -5.72 3.17 -9.08
C HIS A 10 -4.35 2.81 -8.47
N PHE A 11 -4.17 3.05 -7.17
CA PHE A 11 -2.94 2.75 -6.42
C PHE A 11 -2.66 1.25 -6.20
N ALA A 12 -3.20 0.41 -7.07
CA ALA A 12 -3.16 -1.03 -6.90
C ALA A 12 -1.71 -1.56 -6.95
N ASP A 13 -0.87 -0.99 -7.82
CA ASP A 13 0.55 -1.34 -8.00
C ASP A 13 1.51 -0.70 -6.98
N THR A 14 1.05 0.18 -6.08
CA THR A 14 1.98 0.89 -5.19
C THR A 14 2.33 0.01 -3.98
N THR A 15 3.62 -0.28 -3.83
CA THR A 15 4.20 -1.15 -2.77
C THR A 15 4.17 -0.53 -1.36
N VAL A 16 3.30 0.45 -1.12
CA VAL A 16 3.38 1.36 0.03
C VAL A 16 2.87 0.70 1.32
N ALA A 17 2.05 -0.35 1.23
CA ALA A 17 1.54 -1.06 2.40
C ALA A 17 1.76 -2.58 2.28
N LYS A 18 2.53 -3.14 3.23
CA LYS A 18 2.65 -4.58 3.46
C LYS A 18 1.24 -5.16 3.66
N ASN A 19 0.84 -6.13 2.85
CA ASN A 19 -0.42 -6.84 3.07
C ASN A 19 -0.11 -8.22 3.63
N THR A 20 -0.59 -8.51 4.82
CA THR A 20 -0.51 -9.83 5.44
C THR A 20 -1.83 -10.54 5.23
N HIS A 21 -1.82 -11.67 4.55
CA HIS A 21 -3.00 -12.53 4.43
C HIS A 21 -2.88 -13.67 5.43
N THR A 22 -3.86 -13.76 6.32
CA THR A 22 -3.92 -14.81 7.35
C THR A 22 -4.87 -15.91 6.90
N ILE A 23 -4.43 -17.16 6.95
CA ILE A 23 -5.24 -18.33 6.56
C ILE A 23 -5.41 -19.21 7.78
N PHE A 24 -6.66 -19.59 8.04
CA PHE A 24 -7.02 -20.50 9.13
C PHE A 24 -7.17 -21.91 8.57
N VAL A 25 -6.59 -22.88 9.25
CA VAL A 25 -6.68 -24.31 8.92
C VAL A 25 -7.00 -25.09 10.19
N ASP A 26 -7.68 -26.22 10.03
CA ASP A 26 -8.26 -26.95 11.15
C ASP A 26 -7.23 -27.92 11.77
N THR A 27 -6.26 -28.40 10.99
CA THR A 27 -5.26 -29.37 11.46
C THR A 27 -3.83 -28.88 11.27
N GLU A 28 -2.93 -29.31 12.17
CA GLU A 28 -1.51 -28.96 12.09
C GLU A 28 -0.83 -29.57 10.84
N GLU A 29 -1.31 -30.73 10.38
CA GLU A 29 -0.84 -31.38 9.17
C GLU A 29 -1.16 -30.55 7.91
N GLU A 30 -2.35 -29.97 7.84
CA GLU A 30 -2.73 -29.04 6.77
C GLU A 30 -1.88 -27.78 6.78
N ALA A 31 -1.56 -27.25 7.97
CA ALA A 31 -0.68 -26.09 8.12
C ALA A 31 0.74 -26.37 7.60
N LYS A 32 1.26 -27.58 7.87
CA LYS A 32 2.60 -27.98 7.44
C LYS A 32 2.70 -28.18 5.93
N ASN A 33 1.65 -28.73 5.31
CA ASN A 33 1.59 -29.07 3.89
C ASN A 33 0.87 -28.01 3.02
N PHE A 34 0.60 -26.83 3.57
CA PHE A 34 -0.13 -25.79 2.89
C PHE A 34 0.57 -25.30 1.61
N ASP A 35 -0.15 -25.35 0.48
CA ASP A 35 0.30 -24.84 -0.81
C ASP A 35 -0.65 -23.71 -1.31
N PRO A 36 -0.16 -22.45 -1.36
CA PRO A 36 -0.95 -21.33 -1.86
C PRO A 36 -1.45 -21.50 -3.29
N VAL A 37 -0.68 -22.16 -4.18
CA VAL A 37 -1.06 -22.35 -5.60
C VAL A 37 -2.33 -23.20 -5.67
N ARG A 38 -2.35 -24.31 -4.94
CA ARG A 38 -3.46 -25.25 -4.88
C ARG A 38 -4.65 -24.66 -4.14
N TYR A 39 -4.41 -24.01 -3.00
CA TYR A 39 -5.47 -23.41 -2.19
C TYR A 39 -6.25 -22.33 -2.96
N PHE A 40 -5.53 -21.41 -3.63
CA PHE A 40 -6.18 -20.35 -4.40
C PHE A 40 -6.61 -20.80 -5.80
N ASN A 41 -6.15 -21.95 -6.27
CA ASN A 41 -6.33 -22.44 -7.64
C ASN A 41 -5.95 -21.38 -8.68
N THR A 42 -4.77 -20.78 -8.49
CA THR A 42 -4.24 -19.66 -9.29
C THR A 42 -2.82 -19.99 -9.77
N PRO A 43 -2.42 -19.56 -10.98
CA PRO A 43 -1.06 -19.80 -11.44
C PRO A 43 -0.02 -19.09 -10.55
N LYS A 44 1.17 -19.69 -10.42
CA LYS A 44 2.24 -19.18 -9.55
C LYS A 44 2.63 -17.73 -9.85
N GLU A 45 2.58 -17.33 -11.11
CA GLU A 45 2.95 -15.98 -11.59
C GLU A 45 2.07 -14.85 -11.04
N VAL A 46 0.82 -15.14 -10.64
CA VAL A 46 -0.10 -14.12 -10.12
C VAL A 46 -0.21 -14.13 -8.60
N LEU A 47 0.45 -15.08 -7.91
CA LEU A 47 0.43 -15.17 -6.45
C LEU A 47 1.10 -13.99 -5.75
N ASP A 48 1.99 -13.26 -6.42
CA ASP A 48 2.61 -12.07 -5.83
C ASP A 48 1.69 -10.84 -5.92
N ARG A 49 0.70 -10.85 -6.82
CA ARG A 49 -0.18 -9.69 -7.07
C ARG A 49 -1.16 -9.48 -5.93
N ARG A 50 -1.21 -8.31 -5.32
CA ARG A 50 -2.12 -8.07 -4.18
C ARG A 50 -3.60 -8.13 -4.56
N TYR A 51 -3.93 -7.73 -5.77
CA TYR A 51 -5.29 -7.61 -6.28
C TYR A 51 -5.42 -8.41 -7.57
N ASN A 52 -6.65 -8.81 -7.89
CA ASN A 52 -6.98 -9.55 -9.12
C ASN A 52 -6.10 -10.80 -9.33
N ARG A 53 -6.35 -11.84 -8.52
CA ARG A 53 -5.77 -13.18 -8.63
C ARG A 53 -6.81 -14.13 -9.26
N PRO A 54 -6.98 -14.15 -10.60
CA PRO A 54 -8.01 -14.96 -11.23
C PRO A 54 -7.69 -16.45 -11.08
N ARG A 55 -8.72 -17.25 -10.78
CA ARG A 55 -8.62 -18.71 -10.75
C ARG A 55 -8.34 -19.26 -12.14
N ILE A 56 -7.72 -20.45 -12.20
CA ILE A 56 -7.43 -21.15 -13.46
C ILE A 56 -8.71 -21.34 -14.28
N SER A 57 -9.81 -21.75 -13.65
CA SER A 57 -11.11 -21.90 -14.33
C SER A 57 -11.62 -20.60 -14.94
N THR A 58 -11.43 -19.46 -14.27
CA THR A 58 -11.79 -18.14 -14.78
C THR A 58 -10.92 -17.74 -15.97
N LEU A 59 -9.61 -18.04 -15.92
CA LEU A 59 -8.71 -17.79 -17.04
C LEU A 59 -9.07 -18.61 -18.29
N GLN A 60 -9.62 -19.81 -18.11
CA GLN A 60 -10.04 -20.67 -19.21
C GLN A 60 -11.39 -20.24 -19.81
N SER A 61 -12.33 -19.76 -19.00
CA SER A 61 -13.68 -19.41 -19.47
C SER A 61 -13.82 -17.97 -19.94
N SER A 62 -12.98 -17.05 -19.43
CA SER A 62 -13.09 -15.63 -19.76
C SER A 62 -12.28 -15.25 -21.01
N THR A 63 -12.88 -14.43 -21.86
CA THR A 63 -12.14 -13.75 -22.93
C THR A 63 -11.36 -12.61 -22.30
N ILE A 64 -10.03 -12.76 -22.22
CA ILE A 64 -9.15 -11.74 -21.63
C ILE A 64 -9.02 -10.56 -22.61
N ILE A 65 -9.66 -9.43 -22.29
CA ILE A 65 -9.52 -8.17 -23.02
C ILE A 65 -8.25 -7.45 -22.54
N ASN A 66 -7.09 -8.04 -22.78
CA ASN A 66 -5.81 -7.41 -22.47
C ASN A 66 -5.07 -7.01 -23.76
N ALA A 67 -4.05 -6.16 -23.59
CA ALA A 67 -3.12 -5.80 -24.65
C ALA A 67 -2.57 -7.05 -25.36
N LYS A 68 -2.77 -7.12 -26.68
CA LYS A 68 -2.36 -8.26 -27.51
C LYS A 68 -0.86 -8.27 -27.78
N ARG A 69 -0.19 -7.11 -27.72
CA ARG A 69 1.24 -6.96 -28.00
C ARG A 69 1.98 -6.42 -26.79
N LYS A 70 3.25 -6.84 -26.65
CA LYS A 70 4.16 -6.34 -25.62
C LYS A 70 4.41 -4.83 -25.71
N SER A 71 4.32 -4.25 -26.91
CA SER A 71 4.45 -2.80 -27.14
C SER A 71 3.37 -2.01 -26.39
N ASP A 72 2.12 -2.47 -26.50
CA ASP A 72 0.96 -1.77 -25.94
C ASP A 72 1.03 -1.76 -24.40
N VAL A 73 1.55 -2.83 -23.79
CA VAL A 73 1.83 -2.90 -22.35
C VAL A 73 2.88 -1.88 -21.92
N LYS A 74 3.99 -1.77 -22.68
CA LYS A 74 5.07 -0.82 -22.37
C LYS A 74 4.59 0.64 -22.47
N GLU A 75 3.76 0.94 -23.46
CA GLU A 75 3.17 2.26 -23.63
C GLU A 75 2.24 2.61 -22.47
N ALA A 76 1.33 1.71 -22.11
CA ALA A 76 0.45 1.89 -20.95
C ALA A 76 1.23 2.07 -19.64
N ASP A 77 2.33 1.33 -19.44
CA ASP A 77 3.22 1.50 -18.29
C ASP A 77 3.90 2.87 -18.28
N HIS A 78 4.32 3.37 -19.45
CA HIS A 78 4.93 4.69 -19.58
C HIS A 78 3.94 5.81 -19.24
N GLU A 79 2.73 5.74 -19.77
CA GLU A 79 1.65 6.68 -19.44
C GLU A 79 1.33 6.65 -17.94
N ARG A 80 1.25 5.46 -17.35
CA ARG A 80 1.05 5.29 -15.92
C ARG A 80 2.14 5.98 -15.11
N ARG A 81 3.41 5.79 -15.46
CA ARG A 81 4.55 6.45 -14.80
C ARG A 81 4.50 7.97 -14.94
N LYS A 82 4.11 8.50 -16.10
CA LYS A 82 3.92 9.93 -16.30
C LYS A 82 2.86 10.49 -15.35
N MET A 83 1.70 9.84 -15.26
CA MET A 83 0.62 10.25 -14.34
C MET A 83 1.08 10.24 -12.87
N TYR A 84 1.80 9.20 -12.44
CA TYR A 84 2.40 9.17 -11.10
C TYR A 84 3.38 10.33 -10.89
N SER A 85 4.26 10.61 -11.85
CA SER A 85 5.23 11.70 -11.73
C SER A 85 4.55 13.07 -11.62
N GLU A 86 3.44 13.26 -12.35
CA GLU A 86 2.64 14.48 -12.28
C GLU A 86 1.95 14.62 -10.93
N LEU A 87 1.35 13.52 -10.42
CA LEU A 87 0.72 13.51 -9.11
C LEU A 87 1.71 13.90 -8.01
N LEU A 88 2.93 13.35 -8.03
CA LEU A 88 3.99 13.69 -7.08
C LEU A 88 4.36 15.17 -7.14
N LYS A 89 4.58 15.71 -8.35
CA LYS A 89 4.87 17.15 -8.54
C LYS A 89 3.75 18.04 -7.99
N ARG A 90 2.48 17.67 -8.23
CA ARG A 90 1.32 18.42 -7.73
C ARG A 90 1.22 18.35 -6.20
N LEU A 91 1.49 17.18 -5.61
CA LEU A 91 1.49 17.00 -4.16
C LEU A 91 2.57 17.87 -3.49
N GLN A 92 3.78 17.87 -4.07
CA GLN A 92 4.90 18.69 -3.59
C GLN A 92 4.56 20.18 -3.67
N ARG A 93 4.03 20.66 -4.80
CA ARG A 93 3.59 22.04 -4.96
C ARG A 93 2.49 22.42 -3.96
N ALA A 94 1.52 21.54 -3.71
CA ALA A 94 0.47 21.80 -2.73
C ALA A 94 1.04 21.95 -1.31
N LYS A 95 2.07 21.16 -0.96
CA LYS A 95 2.78 21.27 0.31
C LYS A 95 3.51 22.61 0.45
N GLU A 96 4.20 23.04 -0.61
CA GLU A 96 4.92 24.33 -0.64
C GLU A 96 3.94 25.51 -0.52
N LEU A 97 2.84 25.49 -1.28
CA LEU A 97 1.82 26.53 -1.22
C LEU A 97 1.17 26.62 0.15
N LYS A 98 0.91 25.47 0.81
CA LYS A 98 0.39 25.44 2.17
C LYS A 98 1.29 26.21 3.15
N VAL A 99 2.61 25.98 3.09
CA VAL A 99 3.58 26.70 3.93
C VAL A 99 3.58 28.21 3.65
N VAL A 100 3.47 28.61 2.38
CA VAL A 100 3.42 30.04 2.00
C VAL A 100 2.13 30.69 2.53
N VAL A 101 0.97 30.04 2.37
CA VAL A 101 -0.31 30.52 2.89
C VAL A 101 -0.27 30.68 4.40
N GLU A 102 0.19 29.66 5.13
CA GLU A 102 0.35 29.72 6.59
C GLU A 102 1.26 30.89 7.02
N LYS A 103 2.36 31.13 6.31
CA LYS A 103 3.25 32.29 6.58
C LYS A 103 2.56 33.62 6.34
N LEU A 104 1.75 33.74 5.28
CA LEU A 104 1.01 34.97 4.96
C LEU A 104 -0.11 35.23 5.98
N GLU A 105 -0.82 34.19 6.40
CA GLU A 105 -1.84 34.27 7.47
C GLU A 105 -1.22 34.74 8.80
N VAL A 106 -0.06 34.19 9.18
CA VAL A 106 0.66 34.65 10.37
C VAL A 106 1.03 36.13 10.26
N LYS A 107 1.59 36.56 9.13
CA LYS A 107 1.93 37.98 8.90
C LYS A 107 0.71 38.88 8.99
N ARG A 108 -0.41 38.49 8.37
CA ARG A 108 -1.68 39.21 8.43
C ARG A 108 -2.17 39.36 9.87
N ASN A 109 -2.19 38.28 10.63
CA ASN A 109 -2.62 38.28 12.03
C ASN A 109 -1.71 39.17 12.91
N VAL A 110 -0.40 39.19 12.66
CA VAL A 110 0.54 40.09 13.36
C VAL A 110 0.19 41.55 13.09
N VAL A 111 -0.04 41.92 11.82
CA VAL A 111 -0.40 43.30 11.44
C VAL A 111 -1.76 43.71 12.04
N GLU A 112 -2.77 42.85 11.95
CA GLU A 112 -4.11 43.11 12.50
C GLU A 112 -4.10 43.23 14.04
N SER A 113 -3.17 42.55 14.71
CA SER A 113 -3.06 42.57 16.18
C SER A 113 -2.52 43.87 16.80
N LYS A 114 -2.21 44.91 15.98
CA LYS A 114 -1.82 46.28 16.40
C LYS A 114 -0.90 46.32 17.64
N GLY A 115 0.14 45.50 17.67
CA GLY A 115 1.15 45.52 18.74
C GLY A 115 0.89 44.62 19.95
N LYS A 116 -0.15 43.76 19.95
CA LYS A 116 -0.25 42.67 20.94
C LYS A 116 0.67 41.51 20.54
N GLU A 117 1.68 41.21 21.36
CA GLU A 117 2.61 40.12 21.10
C GLU A 117 1.90 38.75 20.97
N LEU A 118 1.98 38.14 19.79
CA LEU A 118 1.60 36.75 19.61
C LEU A 118 2.68 35.85 20.23
N ARG A 119 2.40 35.30 21.43
CA ARG A 119 3.31 34.34 22.07
C ARG A 119 3.35 33.03 21.27
N PRO A 120 4.52 32.56 20.80
CA PRO A 120 4.61 31.27 20.12
C PRO A 120 4.31 30.15 21.12
N LYS A 121 3.22 29.40 20.89
CA LYS A 121 2.94 28.17 21.65
C LYS A 121 4.00 27.12 21.26
N LYS A 122 4.94 26.81 22.17
CA LYS A 122 5.94 25.73 21.99
C LYS A 122 5.20 24.41 21.75
N LYS A 123 5.16 23.96 20.49
CA LYS A 123 4.56 22.67 20.08
C LYS A 123 5.60 21.77 19.39
N ILE A 124 6.86 21.88 19.83
CA ILE A 124 8.02 21.33 19.13
C ILE A 124 8.24 19.83 19.43
N GLU A 125 7.82 19.34 20.60
CA GLU A 125 8.07 17.92 20.97
C GLU A 125 7.04 16.93 20.39
N LYS A 126 5.77 17.33 20.26
CA LYS A 126 4.72 16.40 19.76
C LYS A 126 4.83 16.06 18.27
N LEU A 127 5.48 16.90 17.45
CA LEU A 127 5.58 16.70 16.00
C LEU A 127 6.71 15.75 15.59
N LYS A 128 7.80 15.65 16.38
CA LYS A 128 8.93 14.75 16.09
C LYS A 128 8.54 13.28 16.23
N ALA A 129 7.71 12.94 17.23
CA ALA A 129 7.21 11.58 17.43
C ALA A 129 6.30 11.09 16.28
N THR A 130 5.66 11.99 15.54
CA THR A 130 4.75 11.65 14.43
C THR A 130 5.47 11.48 13.09
N LEU A 131 6.76 11.82 12.99
CA LEU A 131 7.53 11.89 11.74
C LEU A 131 8.48 10.69 11.52
N HIS A 132 8.28 9.57 12.22
CA HIS A 132 8.95 8.30 11.91
C HIS A 132 8.21 7.55 10.79
N PHE A 133 8.29 8.01 9.55
CA PHE A 133 7.91 7.17 8.41
C PHE A 133 8.70 7.56 7.17
N ALA A 134 9.74 6.78 6.86
CA ALA A 134 9.94 6.14 5.55
C ALA A 134 11.36 5.57 5.43
N ASP A 135 11.69 4.52 6.19
CA ASP A 135 12.67 3.56 5.69
C ASP A 135 12.02 2.80 4.53
N THR A 136 12.44 3.15 3.32
CA THR A 136 12.00 2.56 2.07
C THR A 136 12.69 1.20 1.90
N THR A 137 12.33 0.25 2.74
CA THR A 137 12.70 -1.16 2.52
C THR A 137 11.58 -1.82 1.73
N VAL A 138 11.95 -2.41 0.58
CA VAL A 138 11.03 -3.14 -0.31
C VAL A 138 10.41 -4.27 0.49
N ALA A 139 9.13 -4.11 0.80
CA ALA A 139 8.46 -5.04 1.66
C ALA A 139 7.76 -6.14 0.85
N LYS A 140 8.14 -7.39 1.12
CA LYS A 140 7.52 -8.57 0.52
C LYS A 140 6.18 -8.88 1.19
N ASN A 141 5.24 -9.41 0.42
CA ASN A 141 3.96 -9.90 0.96
C ASN A 141 4.16 -11.29 1.58
N THR A 142 3.68 -11.50 2.80
CA THR A 142 3.82 -12.76 3.55
C THR A 142 2.45 -13.36 3.87
N HIS A 143 2.34 -14.69 3.80
CA HIS A 143 1.16 -15.42 4.27
C HIS A 143 1.49 -16.03 5.64
N THR A 144 0.60 -15.84 6.62
CA THR A 144 0.72 -16.41 7.97
C THR A 144 -0.42 -17.40 8.17
N ILE A 145 -0.14 -18.60 8.66
CA ILE A 145 -1.15 -19.65 8.86
C ILE A 145 -1.42 -19.80 10.35
N PHE A 146 -2.68 -19.90 10.74
CA PHE A 146 -3.12 -20.20 12.10
C PHE A 146 -3.80 -21.56 12.13
N VAL A 147 -3.49 -22.34 13.16
CA VAL A 147 -4.12 -23.63 13.45
C VAL A 147 -4.92 -23.44 14.73
N ASP A 148 -6.22 -23.68 14.66
CA ASP A 148 -7.10 -23.64 15.84
C ASP A 148 -7.27 -25.07 16.34
N THR A 149 -6.62 -25.42 17.45
CA THR A 149 -6.76 -26.74 18.09
C THR A 149 -7.60 -26.57 19.35
N GLU A 150 -8.82 -27.11 19.34
CA GLU A 150 -9.81 -26.99 20.44
C GLU A 150 -9.46 -27.78 21.71
N GLU A 151 -8.36 -28.55 21.73
CA GLU A 151 -8.13 -29.52 22.82
C GLU A 151 -7.65 -28.89 24.14
N GLU A 152 -6.93 -27.77 24.15
CA GLU A 152 -6.69 -27.00 25.38
C GLU A 152 -6.49 -25.53 24.96
N GLY A 153 -6.97 -24.57 25.75
CA GLY A 153 -7.07 -23.14 25.41
C GLY A 153 -5.75 -22.39 25.20
N PHE A 154 -4.91 -22.88 24.30
CA PHE A 154 -3.60 -22.39 23.96
C PHE A 154 -3.51 -22.17 22.44
N ILE A 155 -3.60 -20.92 22.02
CA ILE A 155 -3.40 -20.53 20.62
C ILE A 155 -1.91 -20.72 20.30
N ILE A 156 -1.57 -21.77 19.55
CA ILE A 156 -0.18 -22.00 19.11
C ILE A 156 0.10 -21.12 17.89
N LEU A 157 0.89 -20.06 18.10
CA LEU A 157 1.33 -19.14 17.05
C LEU A 157 2.46 -19.76 16.22
N PHE A 158 2.13 -20.37 15.08
CA PHE A 158 3.14 -20.75 14.08
C PHE A 158 3.27 -19.68 12.99
N SER A 159 4.19 -18.73 13.16
CA SER A 159 4.56 -17.83 12.06
C SER A 159 5.54 -18.52 11.10
N LYS A 160 5.03 -19.10 10.02
CA LYS A 160 5.88 -19.60 8.92
C LYS A 160 6.01 -18.52 7.85
N SER A 161 7.08 -17.71 7.90
CA SER A 161 7.45 -16.87 6.76
C SER A 161 7.98 -17.77 5.64
N PHE A 162 7.21 -17.97 4.57
CA PHE A 162 7.70 -18.66 3.37
C PHE A 162 8.72 -17.77 2.66
N GLU A 163 10.00 -17.98 3.00
CA GLU A 163 11.13 -17.27 2.38
C GLU A 163 11.75 -17.99 1.18
N LYS A 164 11.23 -19.15 0.78
CA LYS A 164 11.78 -19.93 -0.33
C LYS A 164 10.77 -20.05 -1.46
N TYR A 165 10.90 -19.18 -2.47
CA TYR A 165 10.73 -19.48 -3.91
C TYR A 165 11.10 -18.22 -4.72
N LEU A 166 12.32 -17.71 -4.55
CA LEU A 166 13.00 -16.83 -5.50
C LEU A 166 14.43 -17.33 -5.67
#